data_AF-A0A327MBI3-F1
#
_entry.id   AF-A0A327MBI3-F1
#
_cell.length_a   1.000
_cell.length_b   1.000
_cell.length_c   1.000
_cell.angle_alpha   90.00
_cell.angle_beta   90.00
_cell.angle_gamma   90.00
#
_symmetry.space_group_name_H-M   'P 1'
#
loop_
_entity.id
_entity.type
_entity.pdbx_description
1 polymer ?
#
loop_
_entity_poly.entity_id
_entity_poly.type
_entity_poly.pdbx_seq_one_letter_code
_entity_poly.pdbx_strand_id
1 'polypeptide(L)'
;MPWTRITDPEDAERHLPAWLGQRLIGRQGRFGLLLTTGDVLRITTIAAAHLSAEGLVLLDVQLDAAGVPDGVDLAWRSKHFLGMPVPGALAATVNLAQVVTAVEFLAAVPSELSEPPETLTADEVVTSLDRAAEEAAQGRAALSPATPAAATPASEA
;
A
#
# COMPACT_ATOMS: atom_id res chain seq x y z
N MET A 1 2.07 -25.45 31.66
CA MET A 1 1.39 -24.16 31.43
C MET A 1 0.19 -24.42 30.54
N PRO A 2 -1.05 -24.09 30.97
CA PRO A 2 -2.23 -24.30 30.15
C PRO A 2 -2.28 -23.27 29.02
N TRP A 3 -2.56 -23.75 27.81
CA TRP A 3 -2.88 -22.92 26.65
C TRP A 3 -4.39 -22.87 26.48
N THR A 4 -4.94 -21.68 26.24
CA THR A 4 -6.36 -21.52 25.92
C THR A 4 -6.51 -21.39 24.41
N ARG A 5 -7.17 -22.38 23.79
CA ARG A 5 -7.50 -22.33 22.37
C ARG A 5 -8.85 -21.66 22.17
N ILE A 6 -8.87 -20.64 21.33
CA ILE A 6 -10.05 -19.86 20.97
C ILE A 6 -10.32 -20.05 19.49
N THR A 7 -11.47 -20.66 19.18
CA THR A 7 -11.93 -20.91 17.81
C THR A 7 -13.06 -20.01 17.37
N ASP A 8 -13.77 -19.44 18.34
CA ASP A 8 -14.82 -18.46 18.04
C ASP A 8 -14.15 -17.16 17.54
N PRO A 9 -14.47 -16.69 16.32
CA PRO A 9 -13.84 -15.50 15.76
C PRO A 9 -14.06 -14.26 16.62
N GLU A 10 -15.29 -14.02 17.11
CA GLU A 10 -15.63 -12.82 17.89
C GLU A 10 -14.86 -12.77 19.22
N ASP A 11 -14.74 -13.92 19.90
CA ASP A 11 -13.92 -14.01 21.10
C ASP A 11 -12.43 -13.85 20.78
N ALA A 12 -11.93 -14.43 19.69
CA ALA A 12 -10.54 -14.30 19.28
C ALA A 12 -10.17 -12.85 18.93
N GLU A 13 -11.05 -12.09 18.27
CA GLU A 13 -10.84 -10.66 17.95
C GLU A 13 -10.51 -9.82 19.19
N ARG A 14 -11.10 -10.14 20.35
CA ARG A 14 -10.89 -9.41 21.61
C ARG A 14 -9.48 -9.59 22.18
N HIS A 15 -8.78 -10.64 21.74
CA HIS A 15 -7.43 -10.99 22.23
C HIS A 15 -6.33 -10.72 21.20
N LEU A 16 -6.71 -10.42 19.96
CA LEU A 16 -5.77 -10.10 18.88
C LEU A 16 -5.63 -8.59 18.71
N PRO A 17 -4.50 -8.12 18.17
CA PRO A 17 -4.40 -6.74 17.72
C PRO A 17 -5.52 -6.42 16.73
N ALA A 18 -6.16 -5.26 16.88
CA ALA A 18 -7.32 -4.87 16.06
C ALA A 18 -7.05 -4.94 14.56
N TRP A 19 -5.81 -4.63 14.13
CA TRP A 19 -5.40 -4.69 12.73
C TRP A 19 -5.42 -6.11 12.14
N LEU A 20 -5.29 -7.15 12.99
CA LEU A 20 -5.31 -8.56 12.60
C LEU A 20 -6.69 -9.19 12.81
N GLY A 21 -7.23 -9.05 14.03
CA GLY A 21 -8.48 -9.69 14.45
C GLY A 21 -9.63 -9.35 13.51
N GLN A 22 -10.00 -8.07 13.44
CA GLN A 22 -11.16 -7.59 12.67
C GLN A 22 -11.05 -7.85 11.16
N ARG A 23 -9.84 -8.08 10.64
CA ARG A 23 -9.61 -8.21 9.20
C ARG A 23 -9.51 -9.66 8.72
N LEU A 24 -9.12 -10.61 9.58
CA LEU A 24 -8.65 -11.92 9.11
C LEU A 24 -9.21 -13.12 9.88
N ILE A 25 -9.54 -12.98 11.16
CA ILE A 25 -9.92 -14.14 11.97
C ILE A 25 -11.27 -14.70 11.50
N GLY A 26 -11.34 -16.02 11.29
CA GLY A 26 -12.55 -16.69 10.79
C GLY A 26 -12.97 -16.31 9.36
N ARG A 27 -12.21 -15.45 8.67
CA ARG A 27 -12.48 -15.05 7.27
C ARG A 27 -11.73 -15.95 6.30
N GLN A 28 -12.39 -16.29 5.20
CA GLN A 28 -11.79 -17.02 4.08
C GLN A 28 -11.36 -16.02 3.00
N GLY A 29 -10.16 -16.21 2.46
CA GLY A 29 -9.62 -15.33 1.44
C GLY A 29 -8.22 -15.75 0.99
N ARG A 30 -7.47 -14.79 0.45
CA ARG A 30 -6.05 -14.95 0.12
C ARG A 30 -5.29 -13.86 0.86
N PHE A 31 -4.47 -14.27 1.82
CA PHE A 31 -3.78 -13.33 2.69
C PHE A 31 -2.29 -13.66 2.76
N GLY A 32 -1.50 -12.65 3.11
CA GLY A 32 -0.08 -12.79 3.40
C GLY A 32 0.22 -12.29 4.80
N LEU A 33 0.97 -13.07 5.57
CA LEU A 33 1.59 -12.61 6.82
C LEU A 33 3.05 -12.26 6.51
N LEU A 34 3.41 -10.98 6.57
CA LEU A 34 4.80 -10.57 6.47
C LEU A 34 5.51 -10.91 7.77
N LEU A 35 6.53 -11.75 7.69
CA LEU A 35 7.31 -12.19 8.83
C LEU A 35 8.46 -11.20 9.12
N THR A 36 8.99 -11.26 10.34
CA THR A 36 10.20 -10.52 10.75
C THR A 36 11.43 -10.88 9.90
N THR A 37 11.46 -12.05 9.27
CA THR A 37 12.49 -12.46 8.30
C THR A 37 12.41 -11.69 6.98
N GLY A 38 11.28 -11.04 6.70
CA GLY A 38 10.98 -10.42 5.41
C GLY A 38 10.27 -11.35 4.42
N ASP A 39 10.10 -12.63 4.76
CA ASP A 39 9.30 -13.58 3.99
C ASP A 39 7.80 -13.31 4.17
N VAL A 40 7.00 -13.76 3.20
CA VAL A 40 5.54 -13.66 3.26
C VAL A 40 4.95 -15.06 3.34
N LEU A 41 4.34 -15.41 4.47
CA LEU A 41 3.58 -16.66 4.60
C LEU A 41 2.18 -16.47 4.02
N ARG A 42 1.87 -17.22 2.98
CA ARG A 42 0.55 -17.20 2.34
C ARG A 42 -0.43 -18.09 3.09
N ILE A 43 -1.57 -17.51 3.45
CA ILE A 43 -2.64 -18.19 4.19
C ILE A 43 -4.00 -17.92 3.55
N THR A 44 -4.95 -18.81 3.80
CA THR A 44 -6.35 -18.61 3.38
C THR A 44 -7.24 -18.15 4.53
N THR A 45 -6.91 -18.53 5.76
CA THR A 45 -7.66 -18.14 6.96
C THR A 45 -6.82 -18.31 8.22
N ILE A 46 -7.18 -17.57 9.27
CA ILE A 46 -6.77 -17.84 10.65
C ILE A 46 -7.92 -18.59 11.33
N ALA A 47 -7.67 -19.85 11.67
CA ALA A 47 -8.68 -20.78 12.18
C ALA A 47 -8.83 -20.72 13.70
N ALA A 48 -7.76 -20.42 14.43
CA ALA A 48 -7.79 -20.30 15.89
C ALA A 48 -6.64 -19.45 16.41
N ALA A 49 -6.83 -18.89 17.61
CA ALA A 49 -5.77 -18.32 18.41
C ALA A 49 -5.52 -19.18 19.66
N HIS A 50 -4.26 -19.37 20.03
CA HIS A 50 -3.86 -19.98 21.29
C HIS A 50 -3.20 -18.93 22.16
N LEU A 51 -3.73 -18.76 23.37
CA LEU A 51 -3.20 -17.83 24.35
C LEU A 51 -2.51 -18.59 25.47
N SER A 52 -1.28 -18.17 25.77
CA SER A 52 -0.59 -18.58 26.99
C SER A 52 -0.92 -17.63 28.15
N ALA A 53 -0.69 -18.07 29.39
CA ALA A 53 -0.83 -17.21 30.57
C ALA A 53 0.16 -16.04 30.58
N GLU A 54 1.29 -16.18 29.88
CA GLU A 54 2.36 -15.20 29.77
C GLU A 54 2.15 -14.19 28.62
N GLY A 55 1.04 -14.28 27.89
CA GLY A 55 0.68 -13.35 26.81
C GLY A 55 1.27 -13.68 25.44
N LEU A 56 1.93 -14.84 25.28
CA LEU A 56 2.27 -15.38 23.96
C LEU A 56 1.00 -15.78 23.21
N VAL A 57 0.94 -15.44 21.93
CA VAL A 57 -0.16 -15.75 21.03
C VAL A 57 0.35 -16.57 19.85
N LEU A 58 -0.22 -17.76 19.67
CA LEU A 58 -0.02 -18.58 18.47
C LEU A 58 -1.29 -18.59 17.64
N LEU A 59 -1.13 -18.64 16.32
CA LEU A 59 -2.23 -18.63 15.36
C LEU A 59 -2.23 -19.93 14.58
N ASP A 60 -3.31 -20.69 14.65
CA ASP A 60 -3.54 -21.78 13.71
C ASP A 60 -4.03 -21.18 12.40
N VAL A 61 -3.30 -21.42 11.32
CA VAL A 61 -3.59 -20.89 9.99
C VAL A 61 -3.76 -22.01 8.99
N GLN A 62 -4.57 -21.77 7.97
CA GLN A 62 -4.59 -22.62 6.77
C GLN A 62 -3.68 -22.00 5.71
N LEU A 63 -2.79 -22.80 5.15
CA LEU A 63 -1.80 -22.38 4.17
C LEU A 63 -2.39 -22.34 2.76
N ASP A 64 -1.96 -21.34 2.01
CA ASP A 64 -2.16 -21.26 0.56
C ASP A 64 -0.95 -21.83 -0.19
N ALA A 65 -1.03 -21.95 -1.51
CA ALA A 65 0.08 -22.37 -2.35
C ALA A 65 1.26 -21.39 -2.24
N ALA A 66 2.48 -21.94 -2.16
CA ALA A 66 3.70 -21.15 -2.18
C ALA A 66 3.90 -20.45 -3.54
N GLY A 67 4.78 -19.45 -3.57
CA GLY A 67 5.11 -18.69 -4.78
C GLY A 67 4.38 -17.35 -4.89
N VAL A 68 4.69 -16.61 -5.94
CA VAL A 68 4.22 -15.23 -6.12
C VAL A 68 2.72 -15.22 -6.44
N PRO A 69 1.88 -14.44 -5.73
CA PRO A 69 0.46 -14.32 -6.04
C PRO A 69 0.22 -13.67 -7.39
N ASP A 70 -0.84 -14.09 -8.08
CA ASP A 70 -1.29 -13.46 -9.31
C ASP A 70 -1.66 -11.99 -9.06
N GLY A 71 -1.25 -11.11 -9.98
CA GLY A 71 -1.58 -9.68 -9.89
C GLY A 71 -0.86 -8.92 -8.78
N VAL A 72 0.14 -9.51 -8.12
CA VAL A 72 0.91 -8.81 -7.10
C VAL A 72 1.72 -7.65 -7.70
N ASP A 73 1.73 -6.54 -6.97
CA ASP A 73 2.50 -5.34 -7.31
C ASP A 73 4.01 -5.64 -7.48
N LEU A 74 4.67 -4.89 -8.36
CA LEU A 74 6.09 -5.07 -8.68
C LEU A 74 7.00 -4.98 -7.44
N ALA A 75 6.68 -4.12 -6.47
CA ALA A 75 7.46 -3.97 -5.24
C ALA A 75 7.45 -5.24 -4.39
N TRP A 76 6.37 -6.02 -4.45
CA TRP A 76 6.20 -7.25 -3.69
C TRP A 76 6.78 -8.49 -4.37
N ARG A 77 6.99 -8.46 -5.69
CA ARG A 77 7.52 -9.63 -6.44
C ARG A 77 8.89 -10.10 -5.98
N SER A 78 9.69 -9.22 -5.38
CA SER A 78 11.02 -9.55 -4.85
C SER A 78 10.97 -10.32 -3.52
N LYS A 79 9.80 -10.38 -2.86
CA LYS A 79 9.63 -11.13 -1.61
C LYS A 79 9.60 -12.62 -1.87
N HIS A 80 10.02 -13.38 -0.86
CA HIS A 80 9.91 -14.82 -0.87
C HIS A 80 8.58 -15.23 -0.24
N PHE A 81 7.74 -15.90 -1.03
CA PHE A 81 6.40 -16.30 -0.64
C PHE A 81 6.37 -17.76 -0.23
N LEU A 82 6.29 -17.98 1.09
CA LEU A 82 6.11 -19.28 1.70
C LEU A 82 4.63 -19.67 1.63
N GLY A 83 4.37 -20.97 1.58
CA GLY A 83 3.02 -21.53 1.59
C GLY A 83 3.10 -22.99 2.00
N MET A 84 2.23 -23.83 1.45
CA MET A 84 2.33 -25.28 1.64
C MET A 84 3.73 -25.80 1.30
N PRO A 85 4.49 -26.35 2.27
CA PRO A 85 5.86 -26.82 2.02
C PRO A 85 5.89 -28.11 1.20
N VAL A 86 4.83 -28.91 1.28
CA VAL A 86 4.61 -30.15 0.52
C VAL A 86 3.11 -30.29 0.22
N PRO A 87 2.71 -31.04 -0.82
CA PRO A 87 1.30 -31.32 -1.10
C PRO A 87 0.57 -31.89 0.12
N GLY A 88 -0.57 -31.30 0.48
CA GLY A 88 -1.41 -31.75 1.60
C GLY A 88 -1.02 -31.19 2.98
N ALA A 89 0.10 -30.47 3.13
CA ALA A 89 0.43 -29.75 4.35
C ALA A 89 -0.33 -28.42 4.40
N LEU A 90 -1.63 -28.49 4.72
CA LEU A 90 -2.58 -27.37 4.61
C LEU A 90 -2.64 -26.45 5.84
N ALA A 91 -1.99 -26.80 6.95
CA ALA A 91 -2.11 -26.06 8.20
C ALA A 91 -0.75 -25.83 8.85
N ALA A 92 -0.62 -24.70 9.53
CA ALA A 92 0.54 -24.36 10.33
C ALA A 92 0.13 -23.59 11.58
N THR A 93 1.04 -23.51 12.54
CA THR A 93 0.91 -22.65 13.71
C THR A 93 1.99 -21.58 13.65
N VAL A 94 1.59 -20.30 13.74
CA VAL A 94 2.49 -19.14 13.61
C VAL A 94 2.53 -18.40 14.94
N ASN A 95 3.73 -18.02 15.38
CA ASN A 95 3.87 -17.10 16.51
C ASN A 95 3.56 -15.67 16.06
N LEU A 96 2.53 -15.05 16.65
CA LEU A 96 2.12 -13.70 16.30
C LEU A 96 3.24 -12.66 16.49
N ALA A 97 4.14 -12.87 17.45
CA ALA A 97 5.28 -11.98 17.67
C ALA A 97 6.28 -11.94 16.48
N GLN A 98 6.17 -12.89 15.55
CA GLN A 98 6.98 -12.92 14.33
C GLN A 98 6.27 -12.30 13.12
N VAL A 99 5.05 -11.80 13.28
CA VAL A 99 4.27 -11.18 12.20
C VAL A 99 4.36 -9.66 12.32
N VAL A 100 4.83 -9.02 11.26
CA VAL A 100 4.98 -7.56 11.16
C VAL A 100 3.70 -6.92 10.63
N THR A 101 3.11 -7.51 9.60
CA THR A 101 1.86 -7.03 9.00
C THR A 101 1.11 -8.19 8.36
N ALA A 102 -0.20 -8.00 8.18
CA ALA A 102 -1.00 -8.84 7.32
C ALA A 102 -1.50 -8.05 6.11
N VAL A 103 -1.58 -8.72 4.97
CA VAL A 103 -2.05 -8.16 3.70
C VAL A 103 -3.12 -9.06 3.09
N GLU A 104 -4.10 -8.45 2.46
CA GLU A 104 -5.13 -9.13 1.68
C GLU A 104 -4.76 -9.03 0.20
N PHE A 105 -4.62 -10.18 -0.46
CA PHE A 105 -4.37 -10.26 -1.89
C PHE A 105 -5.71 -10.21 -2.62
N LEU A 106 -6.19 -9.00 -2.88
CA LEU A 106 -7.30 -8.79 -3.79
C LEU A 106 -6.79 -9.03 -5.22
N ALA A 107 -7.49 -9.87 -5.98
CA ALA A 107 -7.28 -9.91 -7.42
C ALA A 107 -7.45 -8.49 -7.95
N ALA A 108 -6.47 -7.99 -8.70
CA ALA A 108 -6.45 -6.62 -9.18
C ALA A 108 -7.79 -6.25 -9.83
N VAL A 109 -8.62 -5.48 -9.14
CA VAL A 109 -9.49 -4.54 -9.82
C VAL A 109 -8.53 -3.47 -10.30
N PRO A 110 -8.42 -3.20 -11.61
CA PRO A 110 -7.66 -2.05 -12.08
C PRO A 110 -8.23 -0.84 -11.34
N SER A 111 -7.47 -0.30 -10.39
CA SER A 111 -7.83 1.00 -9.84
C SER A 111 -7.46 1.98 -10.94
N GLU A 112 -8.47 2.53 -11.62
CA GLU A 112 -8.37 3.76 -12.40
C GLU A 112 -8.03 4.92 -11.44
N LEU A 113 -6.85 4.89 -10.82
CA LEU A 113 -6.33 5.94 -9.95
C LEU A 113 -4.92 6.29 -10.38
N SER A 114 -4.81 6.57 -11.67
CA SER A 114 -4.09 7.68 -12.28
C SER A 114 -4.19 7.37 -13.75
N GLU A 115 -5.05 8.09 -14.47
CA GLU A 115 -4.83 8.23 -15.90
C GLU A 115 -3.35 8.62 -16.05
N PRO A 116 -2.54 7.87 -16.82
CA PRO A 116 -1.26 8.44 -17.24
C PRO A 116 -1.60 9.80 -17.85
N PRO A 117 -0.82 10.88 -17.61
CA PRO A 117 -1.06 12.12 -18.31
C PRO A 117 -1.16 11.74 -19.79
N GLU A 118 -2.29 12.08 -20.43
CA GLU A 118 -2.48 11.84 -21.86
C GLU A 118 -1.15 12.16 -22.53
N THR A 119 -0.54 11.15 -23.15
CA THR A 119 0.76 11.34 -23.75
C THR A 119 0.51 12.26 -24.94
N LEU A 120 0.60 13.57 -24.70
CA LEU A 120 0.42 14.56 -25.73
C LEU A 120 1.38 14.19 -26.85
N THR A 121 0.84 14.04 -28.04
CA THR A 121 1.66 13.86 -29.23
C THR A 121 2.58 15.06 -29.39
N ALA A 122 3.72 14.90 -30.05
CA ALA A 122 4.67 15.99 -30.25
C ALA A 122 4.00 17.25 -30.85
N ASP A 123 3.01 17.05 -31.73
CA ASP A 123 2.23 18.13 -32.35
C ASP A 123 1.33 18.87 -31.36
N GLU A 124 0.73 18.17 -30.40
CA GLU A 124 -0.11 18.77 -29.35
C GLU A 124 0.73 19.58 -28.35
N VAL A 125 1.96 19.11 -28.06
CA VAL A 125 2.91 19.84 -27.22
C VAL A 125 3.36 21.14 -27.89
N VAL A 126 3.67 21.09 -29.19
CA VAL A 126 4.04 22.30 -29.97
C VAL A 126 2.89 23.29 -29.99
N THR A 127 1.67 22.83 -30.27
CA THR A 127 0.47 23.70 -30.31
C THR A 127 0.17 24.34 -28.95
N SER A 128 0.41 23.62 -27.86
CA SER A 128 0.23 24.14 -26.49
C SER A 128 1.28 25.18 -26.12
N LEU A 129 2.55 24.96 -26.52
CA LEU A 129 3.65 25.90 -26.31
C LEU A 129 3.46 27.19 -27.11
N ASP A 130 3.01 27.10 -28.36
CA ASP A 130 2.75 28.26 -29.21
C ASP A 130 1.63 29.14 -28.62
N ARG A 131 0.54 28.53 -28.13
CA ARG A 131 -0.55 29.24 -27.45
C ARG A 131 -0.08 29.94 -26.18
N ALA A 132 0.70 29.25 -25.35
CA ALA A 132 1.24 29.83 -24.12
C ALA A 132 2.23 30.98 -24.41
N ALA A 133 2.99 30.90 -25.50
CA ALA A 133 3.87 31.97 -25.94
C ALA A 133 3.09 33.20 -26.44
N GLU A 134 1.99 33.00 -27.16
CA GLU A 134 1.10 34.08 -27.59
C GLU A 134 0.43 34.78 -26.40
N GLU A 135 -0.08 34.01 -25.43
CA GLU A 135 -0.67 34.55 -24.19
C GLU A 135 0.35 35.33 -23.36
N ALA A 136 1.59 34.85 -23.26
CA ALA A 136 2.67 35.56 -22.58
C ALA A 136 3.08 36.86 -23.30
N ALA A 137 3.03 36.88 -24.64
CA ALA A 137 3.28 38.07 -25.44
C ALA A 137 2.17 39.12 -25.25
N GLN A 138 0.90 38.68 -25.19
CA GLN A 138 -0.24 39.56 -24.94
C GLN A 138 -0.25 40.09 -23.49
N GLY A 139 0.12 39.27 -22.51
CA GLY A 139 0.27 39.69 -21.11
C GLY A 139 1.42 40.69 -20.87
N ARG A 140 2.53 40.57 -21.62
CA ARG A 140 3.64 41.54 -21.56
C ARG A 140 3.33 42.88 -22.22
N ALA A 141 2.46 42.92 -23.23
CA ALA A 141 2.04 44.18 -23.86
C ALA A 141 1.19 45.06 -22.91
N ALA A 142 0.47 44.47 -21.95
CA ALA A 142 -0.38 45.18 -21.00
C ALA A 142 0.37 45.80 -19.80
N LEU A 143 1.67 45.49 -19.62
CA LEU A 143 2.47 45.90 -18.46
C LEU A 143 3.66 46.81 -18.82
N SER A 144 3.62 47.50 -19.96
CA SER A 144 4.62 48.53 -20.27
C SER A 144 4.50 49.70 -19.27
N PRO A 145 5.51 49.94 -18.41
CA PRO A 145 5.42 50.96 -17.37
C PRO A 145 5.56 52.37 -17.97
N ALA A 146 4.70 53.28 -17.49
CA ALA A 146 4.77 54.70 -17.79
C ALA A 146 6.15 55.28 -17.42
N THR A 147 6.75 55.98 -18.39
CA THR A 147 7.97 56.78 -18.26
C THR A 147 7.87 57.75 -17.07
N PRO A 148 8.81 57.75 -16.11
CA PRO A 148 8.85 58.80 -15.10
C PRO A 148 9.42 60.09 -15.73
N ALA A 149 8.65 61.17 -15.64
CA ALA A 149 9.07 62.50 -16.04
C ALA A 149 10.22 63.01 -15.14
N ALA A 150 11.23 63.59 -15.77
CA ALA A 150 12.44 64.12 -15.17
C ALA A 150 12.16 65.21 -14.11
N ALA A 151 12.84 65.14 -12.96
CA ALA A 151 12.97 66.23 -12.02
C ALA A 151 14.36 66.87 -12.16
N THR A 152 14.37 68.16 -12.50
CA THR A 152 15.51 69.08 -12.63
C THR A 152 16.29 69.23 -11.32
N PRO A 153 17.64 69.33 -11.35
CA PRO A 153 18.41 69.64 -10.15
C PRO A 153 18.32 71.14 -9.82
N ALA A 154 17.98 71.46 -8.57
CA ALA A 154 18.14 72.81 -8.02
C ALA A 154 19.55 72.94 -7.40
N SER A 155 20.24 73.97 -7.85
CA SER A 155 21.57 74.42 -7.41
C SER A 155 21.54 75.08 -6.03
N GLU A 156 22.68 74.98 -5.34
CA GLU A 156 23.20 75.72 -4.16
C GLU A 156 22.42 76.96 -3.64
N ALA A 157 22.15 76.99 -2.33
CA ALA A 157 22.83 77.84 -1.33
C ALA A 157 22.10 77.79 0.03
#